data_AF-A0A0H2XDG7-F1
#
_entry.id   AF-A0A0H2XDG7-F1
#
_cell.length_a   1.000
_cell.length_b   1.000
_cell.length_c   1.000
_cell.angle_alpha   90.00
_cell.angle_beta   90.00
_cell.angle_gamma   90.00
#
_symmetry.space_group_name_H-M   'P 1'
#
loop_
_entity.id
_entity.type
_entity.pdbx_description
1 polymer ?
#
loop_
_entity_poly.entity_id
_entity_poly.type
_entity_poly.pdbx_seq_one_letter_code
_entity_poly.pdbx_strand_id
1 'polypeptide(L)'
;MALSKGAGQSADVGALPAIHAATAVDVDGGAYIGPAHLCEMRGYPAEARIPRQARDVRMGKRLWEKSEQLTGVRYLDTPPPPGSRRRASRDDATFGAL
;
A
#
# COMPACT_ATOMS: atom_id res chain seq x y z
N MET A 1 -30.12 23.35 8.05
CA MET A 1 -29.95 22.48 6.86
C MET A 1 -28.91 21.43 7.23
N ALA A 2 -29.35 20.29 7.76
CA ALA A 2 -28.46 19.20 8.15
C ALA A 2 -28.13 18.38 6.91
N LEU A 3 -26.86 18.35 6.51
CA LEU A 3 -26.38 17.47 5.46
C LEU A 3 -26.65 16.02 5.90
N SER A 4 -27.51 15.33 5.17
CA SER A 4 -27.75 13.91 5.31
C SER A 4 -26.41 13.18 5.18
N LYS A 5 -26.02 12.44 6.23
CA LYS A 5 -24.83 11.59 6.26
C LYS A 5 -24.96 10.50 5.20
N GLY A 6 -24.44 10.76 4.00
CA GLY A 6 -24.26 9.75 2.95
C GLY A 6 -23.31 8.64 3.42
N ALA A 7 -23.15 7.58 2.62
CA ALA A 7 -22.41 6.36 2.94
C ALA A 7 -20.91 6.54 3.31
N GLY A 8 -20.35 7.75 3.22
CA GLY A 8 -18.95 8.08 3.54
C GLY A 8 -18.72 8.67 4.94
N GLN A 9 -17.48 9.05 5.21
CA GLN A 9 -17.04 9.81 6.40
C GLN A 9 -16.53 11.21 6.00
N SER A 10 -16.38 12.12 6.97
CA SER A 10 -15.86 13.46 6.70
C SER A 10 -14.40 13.40 6.21
N ALA A 11 -13.98 14.41 5.45
CA ALA A 11 -12.68 14.41 4.77
C ALA A 11 -11.49 14.31 5.74
N ASP A 12 -11.58 14.96 6.89
CA ASP A 12 -10.62 14.88 8.00
C ASP A 12 -10.44 13.45 8.51
N VAL A 13 -11.55 12.73 8.76
CA VAL A 13 -11.51 11.32 9.18
C VAL A 13 -11.05 10.41 8.04
N GLY A 14 -11.48 10.70 6.82
CA GLY A 14 -11.09 9.96 5.60
C GLY A 14 -9.60 10.03 5.28
N ALA A 15 -8.91 11.09 5.70
CA ALA A 15 -7.48 11.26 5.49
C ALA A 15 -6.61 10.45 6.47
N LEU A 16 -7.16 10.02 7.61
CA LEU A 16 -6.38 9.37 8.67
C LEU A 16 -5.60 8.13 8.19
N PRO A 17 -6.16 7.21 7.35
CA PRO A 17 -5.42 6.03 6.90
C PRO A 17 -4.16 6.39 6.09
N ALA A 18 -4.25 7.40 5.22
CA ALA A 18 -3.11 7.86 4.43
C ALA A 18 -2.05 8.54 5.31
N ILE A 19 -2.47 9.37 6.28
CA ILE A 19 -1.55 10.00 7.24
C ILE A 19 -0.85 8.94 8.07
N HIS A 20 -1.59 7.94 8.56
CA HIS A 20 -1.03 6.86 9.35
C HIS A 20 -0.03 6.03 8.54
N ALA A 21 -0.39 5.57 7.33
CA ALA A 21 0.50 4.83 6.46
C ALA A 21 1.79 5.59 6.09
N ALA A 22 1.73 6.93 6.04
CA ALA A 22 2.88 7.78 5.71
C ALA A 22 3.79 8.13 6.90
N THR A 23 3.26 8.10 8.13
CA THR A 23 3.95 8.68 9.31
C THR A 23 4.19 7.68 10.45
N ALA A 24 3.47 6.57 10.50
CA ALA A 24 3.60 5.58 11.54
C ALA A 24 4.94 4.82 11.42
N VAL A 25 5.64 4.67 12.54
CA VAL A 25 6.96 4.03 12.60
C VAL A 25 6.90 2.51 12.59
N ASP A 26 5.73 1.96 12.88
CA ASP A 26 5.39 0.55 13.01
C ASP A 26 4.67 -0.02 11.78
N VAL A 27 4.51 0.78 10.72
CA VAL A 27 3.95 0.30 9.44
C VAL A 27 5.06 -0.23 8.54
N ASP A 28 4.98 -1.52 8.24
CA ASP A 28 5.92 -2.19 7.34
C ASP A 28 5.69 -1.82 5.87
N GLY A 29 6.77 -1.90 5.08
CA GLY A 29 6.71 -1.70 3.64
C GLY A 29 5.80 -2.73 2.96
N GLY A 30 4.83 -2.27 2.16
CA GLY A 30 3.85 -3.14 1.50
C GLY A 30 2.57 -3.38 2.31
N ALA A 31 2.45 -2.80 3.50
CA ALA A 31 1.20 -2.80 4.26
C ALA A 31 0.05 -2.11 3.50
N TYR A 32 -1.17 -2.59 3.74
CA TYR A 32 -2.39 -2.01 3.19
C TYR A 32 -3.25 -1.48 4.33
N ILE A 33 -3.30 -0.16 4.48
CA ILE A 33 -3.97 0.52 5.59
C ILE A 33 -5.30 1.10 5.10
N GLY A 34 -6.38 0.75 5.79
CA GLY A 34 -7.72 1.24 5.53
C GLY A 34 -8.46 1.50 6.84
N PRO A 35 -9.68 2.01 6.79
CA PRO A 35 -10.44 2.25 8.00
C PRO A 35 -11.00 0.94 8.57
N ALA A 36 -10.95 0.80 9.89
CA ALA A 36 -11.16 -0.47 10.59
C ALA A 36 -12.60 -1.01 10.60
N HIS A 37 -13.61 -0.27 10.11
CA HIS A 37 -15.02 -0.64 10.24
C HIS A 37 -15.75 -0.69 8.88
N LEU A 38 -16.93 -1.32 8.88
CA LEU A 38 -17.90 -1.44 7.77
C LEU A 38 -17.27 -1.42 6.37
N CYS A 39 -16.85 -2.59 5.88
CA CYS A 39 -16.33 -2.77 4.53
C CYS A 39 -15.13 -1.85 4.16
N GLU A 40 -14.29 -1.47 5.12
CA GLU A 40 -13.19 -0.51 4.89
C GLU A 40 -13.70 0.88 4.42
N MET A 41 -14.93 1.25 4.83
CA MET A 41 -15.54 2.54 4.45
C MET A 41 -15.53 3.58 5.58
N ARG A 42 -15.42 3.16 6.85
CA ARG A 42 -15.51 4.06 8.00
C ARG A 42 -14.63 3.61 9.17
N GLY A 43 -14.20 4.56 9.99
CA GLY A 43 -13.45 4.31 11.23
C GLY A 43 -11.98 4.73 11.17
N TYR A 44 -11.25 4.42 12.23
CA TYR A 44 -9.84 4.78 12.39
C TYR A 44 -8.92 3.87 11.56
N PRO A 45 -7.68 4.30 11.26
CA PRO A 45 -6.71 3.50 10.52
C PRO A 45 -6.43 2.14 11.17
N ALA A 46 -6.41 1.10 10.36
CA ALA A 46 -5.98 -0.25 10.72
C ALA A 46 -5.47 -0.98 9.46
N GLU A 47 -4.83 -2.13 9.66
CA GLU A 47 -4.54 -3.03 8.54
C GLU A 47 -5.84 -3.52 7.90
N ALA A 48 -5.94 -3.28 6.60
CA ALA A 48 -7.05 -3.65 5.75
C ALA A 48 -6.74 -4.93 4.97
N ARG A 49 -7.79 -5.58 4.47
CA ARG A 49 -7.63 -6.83 3.74
C ARG A 49 -7.38 -6.53 2.28
N ILE A 50 -6.15 -6.77 1.84
CA ILE A 50 -5.79 -6.68 0.42
C ILE A 50 -6.77 -7.53 -0.43
N PRO A 51 -7.30 -7.04 -1.56
CA PRO A 51 -8.11 -7.85 -2.47
C PRO A 51 -7.32 -9.03 -3.05
N ARG A 52 -7.97 -10.15 -3.39
CA ARG A 52 -7.26 -11.35 -3.91
C ARG A 52 -6.51 -11.05 -5.20
N GLN A 53 -7.11 -10.26 -6.09
CA GLN A 53 -6.56 -9.85 -7.37
C GLN A 53 -5.31 -8.97 -7.19
N ALA A 54 -5.31 -8.12 -6.16
CA ALA A 54 -4.18 -7.26 -5.83
C ALA A 54 -2.97 -8.05 -5.27
N ARG A 55 -3.13 -9.34 -4.92
CA ARG A 55 -2.04 -10.23 -4.52
C ARG A 55 -1.38 -10.98 -5.68
N ASP A 56 -1.88 -10.84 -6.91
CA ASP A 56 -1.28 -11.51 -8.07
C ASP A 56 0.02 -10.80 -8.52
N VAL A 57 1.16 -11.34 -8.09
CA VAL A 57 2.50 -10.82 -8.39
C VAL A 57 2.78 -10.82 -9.89
N ARG A 58 2.31 -11.83 -10.64
CA ARG A 58 2.54 -11.91 -12.10
C ARG A 58 1.78 -10.79 -12.81
N MET A 59 0.54 -10.54 -12.39
CA MET A 59 -0.24 -9.43 -12.92
C MET A 59 0.37 -8.08 -12.54
N GLY A 60 0.81 -7.92 -11.28
CA GLY A 60 1.50 -6.73 -10.81
C GLY A 60 2.75 -6.40 -11.64
N LYS A 61 3.58 -7.41 -11.92
CA LYS A 61 4.77 -7.24 -12.78
C LYS A 61 4.41 -6.77 -14.20
N ARG A 62 3.42 -7.41 -14.83
CA ARG A 62 2.97 -7.03 -16.18
C ARG A 62 2.39 -5.61 -16.22
N LEU A 63 1.65 -5.22 -15.18
CA LEU A 63 1.11 -3.86 -15.06
C LEU A 63 2.25 -2.83 -14.91
N TRP A 64 3.26 -3.14 -14.12
CA TRP A 64 4.44 -2.27 -13.95
C TRP A 64 5.17 -2.07 -15.27
N GLU A 65 5.55 -3.17 -15.95
CA GLU A 65 6.24 -3.12 -17.26
C GLU A 65 5.45 -2.30 -18.28
N LYS A 66 4.12 -2.46 -18.31
CA LYS A 66 3.26 -1.68 -19.21
C LYS A 66 3.21 -0.20 -18.83
N SER A 67 3.21 0.11 -17.53
CA SER A 67 3.22 1.50 -17.04
C SER A 67 4.52 2.22 -17.41
N GLU A 68 5.67 1.55 -17.29
CA GLU A 68 6.96 2.07 -17.73
C GLU A 68 6.99 2.30 -19.25
N GLN A 69 6.47 1.36 -20.05
CA GLN A 69 6.36 1.52 -21.50
C GLN A 69 5.48 2.71 -21.89
N LEU A 70 4.34 2.90 -21.21
CA LEU A 70 3.38 3.96 -21.54
C LEU A 70 3.86 5.35 -21.10
N THR A 71 4.62 5.43 -20.02
CA THR A 71 5.12 6.71 -19.47
C THR A 71 6.52 7.06 -19.96
N GLY A 72 7.27 6.08 -20.48
CA GLY A 72 8.69 6.23 -20.82
C GLY A 72 9.62 6.32 -19.61
N VAL A 73 9.08 6.25 -18.38
CA VAL A 73 9.84 6.26 -17.13
C VAL A 73 10.30 4.85 -16.80
N ARG A 74 11.55 4.71 -16.35
CA ARG A 74 12.14 3.43 -15.94
C ARG A 74 12.66 3.53 -14.51
N TYR A 75 12.18 2.66 -13.64
CA TYR A 75 12.52 2.70 -12.22
C TYR A 75 13.65 1.74 -11.88
N LEU A 76 14.50 2.12 -10.94
CA LEU A 76 15.63 1.31 -10.44
C LEU A 76 16.72 0.99 -11.46
N ASP A 77 16.72 1.66 -12.63
CA ASP A 77 17.80 1.60 -13.63
C ASP A 77 19.11 2.21 -13.13
N THR A 78 19.05 3.00 -12.05
CA THR A 78 20.24 3.48 -11.36
C THR A 78 20.67 2.47 -10.31
N PRO A 79 21.93 1.99 -10.32
CA PRO A 79 22.41 1.07 -9.28
C PRO A 79 22.23 1.73 -7.90
N PRO A 80 21.87 0.95 -6.86
CA PRO A 80 21.70 1.50 -5.53
C PRO A 80 22.99 2.21 -5.09
N PRO A 81 22.88 3.35 -4.38
CA PRO A 81 24.06 4.04 -3.88
C PRO A 81 24.90 3.06 -3.03
N PRO A 82 26.25 3.10 -3.16
CA PRO A 82 27.12 2.24 -2.36
C PRO A 82 26.78 2.36 -0.88
N GLY A 83 26.49 1.23 -0.22
CA GLY A 83 26.22 1.19 1.22
C GLY A 83 24.74 1.18 1.64
N SER A 84 23.77 1.13 0.72
CA SER A 84 22.37 0.88 1.09
C SER A 84 22.21 -0.55 1.63
N ARG A 85 22.25 -0.72 2.95
CA ARG A 85 21.97 -2.00 3.59
C ARG A 85 20.46 -2.26 3.45
N ARG A 86 20.05 -3.29 2.69
CA ARG A 86 18.66 -3.77 2.78
C ARG A 86 18.43 -4.12 4.24
N ARG A 87 17.47 -3.46 4.89
CA ARG A 87 16.93 -3.97 6.15
C ARG A 87 16.34 -5.33 5.78
N ALA A 88 16.94 -6.40 6.29
CA ALA A 88 16.43 -7.74 6.06
C ALA A 88 14.97 -7.75 6.49
N SER A 89 14.06 -8.02 5.56
CA SER A 89 12.68 -8.29 5.93
C SER A 89 12.71 -9.59 6.71
N ARG A 90 11.96 -9.67 7.82
CA ARG A 90 11.82 -10.90 8.59
C ARG A 90 11.18 -12.04 7.76
N ASP A 91 10.69 -11.70 6.56
CA ASP A 91 9.98 -12.59 5.64
C ASP A 91 10.87 -13.17 4.52
N ASP A 92 12.14 -12.76 4.41
CA ASP A 92 13.08 -13.25 3.39
C ASP A 92 13.35 -14.76 3.48
N ALA A 93 12.94 -15.43 4.57
CA ALA A 93 13.00 -16.87 4.74
C ALA A 93 11.93 -17.67 3.97
N THR A 94 10.90 -17.02 3.41
CA THR A 94 9.76 -17.75 2.81
C THR A 94 9.77 -17.79 1.27
N PHE A 95 10.56 -16.95 0.61
CA PHE A 95 10.60 -16.86 -0.87
C PHE A 95 11.63 -17.81 -1.53
N GLY A 96 12.00 -18.90 -0.87
CA GLY A 96 12.97 -19.89 -1.36
C GLY A 96 12.50 -21.34 -1.34
N ALA A 97 11.25 -21.62 -0.96
CA ALA A 97 10.75 -22.99 -0.86
C ALA A 97 9.27 -23.11 -1.26
N LEU A 98 8.98 -22.89 -2.55
CA LEU A 98 7.95 -23.55 -3.37
C LEU A 98 8.35 -23.41 -4.85
#